data_AF-A0A6A4UTD1-F1
#
_entry.id   AF-A0A6A4UTD1-F1
#
_cell.length_a   1.000
_cell.length_b   1.000
_cell.length_c   1.000
_cell.angle_alpha   90.00
_cell.angle_beta   90.00
_cell.angle_gamma   90.00
#
_symmetry.space_group_name_H-M   'P 1'
#
loop_
_entity.id
_entity.type
_entity.pdbx_description
1 polymer ?
#
loop_
_entity_poly.entity_id
_entity_poly.type
_entity_poly.pdbx_seq_one_letter_code
_entity_poly.pdbx_strand_id
1 'polypeptide(L)'
;MTTVVIGAGIIGTAIAHDLQRRGQQVLLLDRDAPGRGASFGNMASIAVTEFMPASRPSVWKQIPGWMLDPEGPVRIRPSYMPRLLPWFLRFIAASRPSKLRALEAEGAALCARSLDDTLALLRETGLENQISDEGCLSLYTDEAEFKADRDHIEILDRFGFPHEVIGRQAIKALEPELSDKIGMAVRFPQNRSMRDPYSPNALPRLAVGSTPARSQASPVPTASARWC
;
A
#
# COMPACT_ATOMS: atom_id res chain seq x y z
N MET A 1 14.73 -22.31 18.34
CA MET A 1 14.65 -22.32 16.86
C MET A 1 14.70 -20.88 16.41
N THR A 2 15.54 -20.55 15.42
CA THR A 2 15.71 -19.17 14.94
C THR A 2 14.90 -18.98 13.67
N THR A 3 14.04 -17.97 13.64
CA THR A 3 13.27 -17.57 12.44
C THR A 3 14.09 -16.55 11.66
N VAL A 4 14.24 -16.75 10.36
CA VAL A 4 14.96 -15.81 9.48
C VAL A 4 13.95 -14.98 8.69
N VAL A 5 14.07 -13.66 8.74
CA VAL A 5 13.27 -12.72 7.96
C VAL A 5 14.18 -12.10 6.90
N ILE A 6 13.79 -12.19 5.63
CA ILE A 6 14.57 -11.66 4.50
C ILE A 6 13.87 -10.40 3.98
N GLY A 7 14.55 -9.26 4.08
CA GLY A 7 14.08 -7.91 3.76
C GLY A 7 13.85 -7.09 5.02
N ALA A 8 14.64 -6.05 5.23
CA ALA A 8 14.55 -5.08 6.33
C ALA A 8 13.83 -3.79 5.91
N GLY A 9 12.81 -3.92 5.05
CA GLY A 9 11.82 -2.85 4.83
C GLY A 9 10.78 -2.78 5.96
N ILE A 10 9.79 -1.90 5.81
CA ILE A 10 8.73 -1.69 6.83
C ILE A 10 7.97 -2.98 7.20
N ILE A 11 7.66 -3.82 6.21
CA ILE A 11 6.95 -5.08 6.43
C ILE A 11 7.83 -6.08 7.19
N GLY A 12 9.08 -6.29 6.75
CA GLY A 12 9.96 -7.26 7.38
C GLY A 12 10.41 -6.86 8.78
N THR A 13 10.62 -5.56 9.03
CA THR A 13 10.88 -5.03 10.37
C THR A 13 9.68 -5.16 11.30
N ALA A 14 8.45 -4.88 10.83
CA ALA A 14 7.24 -5.12 11.62
C ALA A 14 7.05 -6.61 11.96
N ILE A 15 7.30 -7.51 10.99
CA ILE A 15 7.26 -8.96 11.23
C ILE A 15 8.32 -9.37 12.26
N ALA A 16 9.57 -8.90 12.11
CA ALA A 16 10.65 -9.21 13.04
C ALA A 16 10.32 -8.74 14.47
N HIS A 17 9.82 -7.51 14.61
CA HIS A 17 9.37 -6.95 15.89
C HIS A 17 8.29 -7.81 16.53
N ASP A 18 7.24 -8.16 15.80
CA ASP A 18 6.13 -8.95 16.37
C ASP A 18 6.57 -10.38 16.73
N LEU A 19 7.45 -11.01 15.95
CA LEU A 19 8.03 -12.31 16.29
C LEU A 19 8.90 -12.24 17.55
N GLN A 20 9.72 -11.19 17.70
CA GLN A 20 10.52 -10.96 18.90
C GLN A 20 9.65 -10.72 20.12
N ARG A 21 8.58 -9.93 19.99
CA ARG A 21 7.58 -9.69 21.05
C ARG A 21 6.92 -10.99 21.53
N ARG A 22 6.75 -11.97 20.64
CA ARG A 22 6.26 -13.32 20.96
C ARG A 22 7.34 -14.25 21.55
N GLY A 23 8.52 -13.73 21.88
CA GLY A 23 9.63 -14.48 22.48
C GLY A 23 10.43 -15.34 21.49
N GLN A 24 10.28 -15.13 20.18
CA GLN A 24 11.05 -15.87 19.19
C GLN A 24 12.42 -15.22 18.93
N GLN A 25 13.42 -16.05 18.67
CA GLN A 25 14.71 -15.58 18.18
C GLN A 25 14.61 -15.29 16.68
N VAL A 26 14.91 -14.06 16.28
CA VAL A 26 14.79 -13.60 14.88
C VAL A 26 16.14 -13.13 14.35
N LEU A 27 16.47 -13.57 13.13
CA LEU A 27 17.55 -13.00 12.34
C LEU A 27 16.94 -12.23 11.16
N LEU A 28 17.12 -10.91 11.15
CA LEU A 28 16.69 -10.04 10.06
C LEU A 28 17.86 -9.83 9.08
N LEU A 29 17.68 -10.23 7.82
CA LEU A 29 18.68 -10.11 6.77
C LEU A 29 18.19 -9.17 5.68
N ASP A 30 19.03 -8.23 5.27
CA ASP A 30 18.84 -7.42 4.08
C ASP A 30 20.17 -7.30 3.33
N ARG A 31 20.10 -7.07 2.03
CA ARG A 31 21.28 -6.81 1.20
C ARG A 31 21.87 -5.43 1.50
N ASP A 32 21.00 -4.46 1.77
CA ASP A 32 21.34 -3.06 1.99
C ASP A 32 21.06 -2.68 3.47
N ALA A 33 21.26 -1.41 3.83
CA ALA A 33 20.84 -0.93 5.15
C ALA A 33 19.30 -1.01 5.29
N PRO A 34 18.76 -1.20 6.50
CA PRO A 34 17.31 -1.23 6.73
C PRO A 34 16.59 -0.03 6.09
N GLY A 35 15.44 -0.30 5.49
CA GLY A 35 14.59 0.70 4.86
C GLY A 35 15.01 1.16 3.46
N ARG A 36 16.16 0.74 2.93
CA ARG A 36 16.71 1.27 1.65
C ARG A 36 16.00 0.82 0.37
N GLY A 37 15.05 -0.09 0.46
CA GLY A 37 14.21 -0.52 -0.66
C GLY A 37 13.04 0.42 -0.94
N ALA A 38 11.89 -0.13 -1.33
CA ALA A 38 10.65 0.62 -1.55
C ALA A 38 10.20 1.43 -0.33
N SER A 39 10.61 1.03 0.88
CA SER A 39 10.32 1.77 2.11
C SER A 39 10.97 3.16 2.17
N PHE A 40 12.12 3.39 1.51
CA PHE A 40 12.80 4.68 1.54
C PHE A 40 12.04 5.77 0.77
N GLY A 41 11.49 5.41 -0.40
CA GLY A 41 10.89 6.35 -1.35
C GLY A 41 9.37 6.23 -1.48
N ASN A 42 8.67 5.72 -0.47
CA ASN A 42 7.21 5.62 -0.49
C ASN A 42 6.55 6.98 -0.16
N MET A 43 5.24 7.10 -0.42
CA MET A 43 4.45 8.31 -0.19
C MET A 43 4.12 8.57 1.30
N ALA A 44 4.60 7.73 2.20
CA ALA A 44 4.33 7.78 3.63
C ALA A 44 2.84 7.70 4.01
N SER A 45 1.97 7.26 3.09
CA SER A 45 0.52 7.22 3.30
C SER A 45 0.07 5.86 3.84
N ILE A 46 -0.80 5.91 4.86
CA ILE A 46 -1.54 4.78 5.41
C ILE A 46 -2.96 4.91 4.87
N ALA A 47 -3.20 4.28 3.73
CA ALA A 47 -4.46 4.40 3.00
C ALA A 47 -5.37 3.18 3.27
N VAL A 48 -6.14 3.24 4.37
CA VAL A 48 -7.02 2.14 4.79
C VAL A 48 -8.23 1.95 3.88
N THR A 49 -8.52 2.89 3.00
CA THR A 49 -9.61 2.80 2.01
C THR A 49 -9.19 2.13 0.69
N GLU A 50 -7.91 1.79 0.53
CA GLU A 50 -7.32 1.34 -0.74
C GLU A 50 -7.13 -0.18 -0.82
N PHE A 51 -8.23 -0.92 -0.70
CA PHE A 51 -8.26 -2.40 -0.79
C PHE A 51 -8.99 -2.94 -2.03
N MET A 52 -9.36 -2.02 -2.92
CA MET A 52 -9.99 -2.29 -4.19
C MET A 52 -9.11 -3.21 -5.08
N PRO A 53 -9.56 -4.40 -5.53
CA PRO A 53 -8.72 -5.29 -6.32
C PRO A 53 -8.30 -4.69 -7.67
N ALA A 54 -7.00 -4.71 -7.97
CA ALA A 54 -6.48 -4.27 -9.27
C ALA A 54 -7.01 -5.10 -10.46
N SER A 55 -7.48 -6.33 -10.21
CA SER A 55 -8.01 -7.23 -11.23
C SER A 55 -9.42 -6.86 -11.70
N ARG A 56 -10.01 -5.72 -11.32
CA ARG A 56 -11.37 -5.39 -11.74
C ARG A 56 -11.53 -5.20 -13.25
N PRO A 57 -12.72 -5.51 -13.81
CA PRO A 57 -13.04 -5.28 -15.20
C PRO A 57 -12.82 -3.86 -15.69
N SER A 58 -13.07 -2.85 -14.85
CA SER A 58 -12.83 -1.45 -15.19
C SER A 58 -11.35 -1.18 -15.51
N VAL A 59 -10.41 -1.85 -14.83
CA VAL A 59 -8.96 -1.65 -15.03
C VAL A 59 -8.49 -2.38 -16.28
N TRP A 60 -8.73 -3.69 -16.38
CA TRP A 60 -8.13 -4.45 -17.49
C TRP A 60 -8.73 -4.11 -18.86
N LYS A 61 -9.97 -3.61 -18.91
CA LYS A 61 -10.57 -3.08 -20.15
C LYS A 61 -9.86 -1.83 -20.67
N GLN A 62 -9.15 -1.09 -19.81
CA GLN A 62 -8.36 0.09 -20.21
C GLN A 62 -6.97 -0.30 -20.74
N ILE A 63 -6.45 -1.46 -20.34
CA ILE A 63 -5.10 -1.92 -20.72
C ILE A 63 -4.86 -1.88 -22.24
N PRO A 64 -5.76 -2.36 -23.12
CA PRO A 64 -5.53 -2.27 -24.56
C PRO A 64 -5.35 -0.83 -25.06
N GLY A 65 -6.14 0.11 -24.52
CA GLY A 65 -6.01 1.53 -24.83
C GLY A 65 -4.68 2.10 -24.31
N TRP A 66 -4.34 1.83 -23.05
CA TRP A 66 -3.09 2.25 -22.44
C TRP A 66 -1.85 1.69 -23.14
N MET A 67 -1.93 0.50 -23.74
CA MET A 67 -0.84 -0.09 -24.51
C MET A 67 -0.63 0.57 -25.87
N LEU A 68 -1.67 1.18 -26.43
CA LEU A 68 -1.62 1.89 -27.71
C LEU A 68 -1.25 3.37 -27.55
N ASP A 69 -1.48 3.92 -26.36
CA ASP A 69 -1.09 5.28 -25.99
C ASP A 69 0.43 5.34 -25.69
N PRO A 70 1.23 6.14 -26.44
CA PRO A 70 2.65 6.32 -26.17
C PRO A 70 2.96 6.83 -24.76
N GLU A 71 2.05 7.61 -24.18
CA GLU A 71 2.12 8.16 -22.81
C GLU A 71 1.27 7.34 -21.82
N GLY A 72 0.73 6.20 -22.27
CA GLY A 72 -0.09 5.33 -21.46
C GLY A 72 0.70 4.65 -20.33
N PRO A 73 0.05 4.34 -19.20
CA PRO A 73 0.72 3.79 -18.02
C PRO A 73 1.20 2.34 -18.19
N VAL A 74 0.83 1.66 -19.28
CA VAL A 74 1.15 0.24 -19.50
C VAL A 74 1.86 0.06 -20.83
N ARG A 75 3.15 -0.28 -20.79
CA ARG A 75 3.93 -0.59 -21.99
C ARG A 75 4.48 -2.01 -21.95
N ILE A 76 4.03 -2.85 -22.88
CA ILE A 76 4.51 -4.22 -23.03
C ILE A 76 5.14 -4.37 -24.41
N ARG A 77 6.39 -4.85 -24.45
CA ARG A 77 7.05 -5.16 -25.72
C ARG A 77 6.30 -6.31 -26.40
N PRO A 78 5.89 -6.19 -27.69
CA PRO A 78 5.14 -7.24 -28.38
C PRO A 78 5.83 -8.61 -28.33
N SER A 79 7.16 -8.64 -28.41
CA SER A 79 7.97 -9.87 -28.32
C SER A 79 7.90 -10.58 -26.97
N TYR A 80 7.49 -9.89 -25.90
CA TYR A 80 7.31 -10.46 -24.56
C TYR A 80 5.89 -10.98 -24.33
N MET A 81 4.92 -10.61 -25.18
CA MET A 81 3.51 -10.94 -25.01
C MET A 81 3.23 -12.44 -24.84
N PRO A 82 3.85 -13.37 -25.61
CA PRO A 82 3.61 -14.80 -25.44
C PRO A 82 4.00 -15.33 -24.05
N ARG A 83 5.00 -14.71 -23.40
CA ARG A 83 5.44 -15.08 -22.05
C ARG A 83 4.50 -14.53 -20.98
N LEU A 84 3.93 -13.35 -21.20
CA LEU A 84 3.02 -12.70 -20.27
C LEU A 84 1.59 -13.28 -20.32
N LEU A 85 1.18 -13.81 -21.48
CA LEU A 85 -0.18 -14.26 -21.74
C LEU A 85 -0.73 -15.26 -20.68
N PRO A 86 0.01 -16.28 -20.22
CA PRO A 86 -0.50 -17.19 -19.18
C PRO A 86 -0.81 -16.48 -17.86
N TRP A 87 0.03 -15.52 -17.46
CA TRP A 87 -0.22 -14.71 -16.27
C TRP A 87 -1.42 -13.78 -16.48
N PHE A 88 -1.53 -13.15 -17.65
CA PHE A 88 -2.64 -12.26 -17.98
C PHE A 88 -3.98 -12.99 -17.97
N LEU A 89 -4.03 -14.23 -18.49
CA LEU A 89 -5.23 -15.07 -18.39
C LEU A 89 -5.61 -15.40 -16.94
N ARG A 90 -4.62 -15.64 -16.07
CA ARG A 90 -4.85 -15.82 -14.62
C ARG A 90 -5.35 -14.53 -13.95
N PHE A 91 -4.81 -13.38 -14.35
CA PHE A 91 -5.26 -12.07 -13.89
C PHE A 91 -6.72 -11.82 -14.26
N ILE A 92 -7.12 -12.07 -15.51
CA ILE A 92 -8.52 -12.00 -15.96
C ILE A 92 -9.41 -13.02 -15.23
N ALA A 93 -8.91 -14.24 -14.99
CA ALA A 93 -9.66 -15.24 -14.23
C ALA A 93 -9.90 -14.81 -12.77
N ALA A 94 -8.99 -14.03 -12.18
CA ALA A 94 -9.16 -13.40 -10.87
C ALA A 94 -10.18 -12.24 -10.88
N SER A 95 -10.55 -11.72 -12.04
CA SER A 95 -11.58 -10.69 -12.24
C SER A 95 -13.02 -11.21 -12.16
N ARG A 96 -13.24 -12.50 -11.91
CA ARG A 96 -14.61 -13.08 -11.81
C ARG A 96 -15.38 -12.42 -10.66
N PRO A 97 -16.67 -12.09 -10.81
CA PRO A 97 -17.44 -11.39 -9.77
C PRO A 97 -17.44 -12.05 -8.38
N SER A 98 -17.42 -13.39 -8.32
CA SER A 98 -17.32 -14.12 -7.04
C SER A 98 -15.93 -13.99 -6.40
N LYS A 99 -14.87 -13.97 -7.21
CA LYS A 99 -13.49 -13.78 -6.74
C LYS A 99 -13.25 -12.34 -6.29
N LEU A 100 -13.75 -11.36 -7.05
CA LEU A 100 -13.67 -9.95 -6.65
C LEU A 100 -14.35 -9.69 -5.32
N ARG A 101 -15.57 -10.20 -5.11
CA ARG A 101 -16.27 -10.05 -3.82
C ARG A 101 -15.50 -10.66 -2.65
N ALA A 102 -14.86 -11.81 -2.86
CA ALA A 102 -14.01 -12.43 -1.83
C ALA A 102 -12.78 -11.57 -1.53
N LEU A 103 -12.06 -11.13 -2.58
CA LEU A 103 -10.88 -10.26 -2.43
C LEU A 103 -11.21 -8.92 -1.76
N GLU A 104 -12.36 -8.33 -2.09
CA GLU A 104 -12.85 -7.11 -1.46
C GLU A 104 -13.12 -7.31 0.03
N ALA A 105 -13.74 -8.44 0.42
CA ALA A 105 -14.00 -8.75 1.82
C ALA A 105 -12.71 -9.04 2.60
N GLU A 106 -11.77 -9.79 2.02
CA GLU A 106 -10.47 -10.08 2.62
C GLU A 106 -9.63 -8.80 2.77
N GLY A 107 -9.61 -7.95 1.74
CA GLY A 107 -8.94 -6.66 1.76
C GLY A 107 -9.54 -5.72 2.80
N ALA A 108 -10.87 -5.61 2.85
CA ALA A 108 -11.58 -4.83 3.86
C ALA A 108 -11.25 -5.30 5.28
N ALA A 109 -11.22 -6.63 5.52
CA ALA A 109 -10.89 -7.18 6.84
C ALA A 109 -9.45 -6.83 7.29
N LEU A 110 -8.49 -6.80 6.37
CA LEU A 110 -7.12 -6.37 6.66
C LEU A 110 -7.04 -4.85 6.90
N CYS A 111 -7.69 -4.07 6.05
CA CYS A 111 -7.65 -2.61 6.13
C CYS A 111 -8.38 -2.05 7.36
N ALA A 112 -9.46 -2.69 7.80
CA ALA A 112 -10.24 -2.27 8.96
C ALA A 112 -9.42 -2.24 10.25
N ARG A 113 -8.35 -3.05 10.34
CA ARG A 113 -7.44 -3.11 11.49
C ARG A 113 -6.09 -2.45 11.26
N SER A 114 -5.76 -2.11 10.01
CA SER A 114 -4.42 -1.68 9.61
C SER A 114 -3.95 -0.42 10.35
N LEU A 115 -4.83 0.58 10.50
CA LEU A 115 -4.49 1.80 11.23
C LEU A 115 -4.27 1.51 12.72
N ASP A 116 -5.17 0.75 13.36
CA ASP A 116 -5.07 0.44 14.78
C ASP A 116 -3.82 -0.38 15.11
N ASP A 117 -3.51 -1.39 14.29
CA ASP A 117 -2.29 -2.19 14.41
C ASP A 117 -1.04 -1.31 14.22
N THR A 118 -1.07 -0.38 13.25
CA THR A 118 0.04 0.56 13.02
C THR A 118 0.21 1.51 14.20
N LEU A 119 -0.87 2.07 14.72
CA LEU A 119 -0.84 2.93 15.90
C LEU A 119 -0.26 2.18 17.10
N ALA A 120 -0.72 0.95 17.36
CA ALA A 120 -0.19 0.11 18.43
C ALA A 120 1.32 -0.12 18.29
N LEU A 121 1.80 -0.43 17.08
CA LEU A 121 3.22 -0.59 16.79
C LEU A 121 4.01 0.69 17.05
N LEU A 122 3.48 1.84 16.63
CA LEU A 122 4.12 3.14 16.88
C LEU A 122 4.17 3.48 18.37
N ARG A 123 3.14 3.10 19.17
CA ARG A 123 3.16 3.25 20.64
C ARG A 123 4.28 2.44 21.27
N GLU A 124 4.35 1.15 20.92
CA GLU A 124 5.36 0.24 21.46
C GLU A 124 6.81 0.68 21.14
N THR A 125 7.00 1.39 20.02
CA THR A 125 8.32 1.83 19.55
C THR A 125 8.65 3.30 19.86
N GLY A 126 7.72 4.02 20.50
CA GLY A 126 7.87 5.44 20.83
C GLY A 126 7.93 6.35 19.59
N LEU A 127 7.18 6.00 18.54
CA LEU A 127 7.13 6.68 17.24
C LEU A 127 5.75 7.30 16.95
N GLU A 128 4.88 7.41 17.96
CA GLU A 128 3.52 7.97 17.82
C GLU A 128 3.51 9.38 17.25
N ASN A 129 4.55 10.17 17.49
CA ASN A 129 4.67 11.52 16.97
C ASN A 129 5.01 11.59 15.47
N GLN A 130 5.25 10.44 14.83
CA GLN A 130 5.57 10.36 13.40
C GLN A 130 4.32 10.27 12.52
N ILE A 131 3.16 9.88 13.05
CA ILE A 131 1.91 9.80 12.29
C ILE A 131 1.10 11.09 12.40
N SER A 132 0.38 11.42 11.34
CA SER A 132 -0.53 12.56 11.24
C SER A 132 -1.86 12.27 11.93
N ASP A 133 -2.49 13.31 12.49
CA ASP A 133 -3.88 13.26 12.98
C ASP A 133 -4.86 13.83 11.94
N GLU A 134 -4.34 14.23 10.78
CA GLU A 134 -5.07 14.72 9.61
C GLU A 134 -5.50 13.55 8.71
N GLY A 135 -6.65 13.69 8.07
CA GLY A 135 -7.16 12.71 7.11
C GLY A 135 -6.64 13.00 5.69
N CYS A 136 -7.02 12.16 4.74
CA CYS A 136 -6.70 12.38 3.32
C CYS A 136 -7.93 12.91 2.57
N LEU A 137 -7.70 13.78 1.57
CA LEU A 137 -8.73 14.23 0.62
C LEU A 137 -8.47 13.59 -0.74
N SER A 138 -9.48 12.90 -1.28
CA SER A 138 -9.57 12.63 -2.71
C SER A 138 -10.30 13.79 -3.37
N LEU A 139 -9.71 14.36 -4.42
CA LEU A 139 -10.18 15.59 -5.05
C LEU A 139 -10.75 15.30 -6.44
N TYR A 140 -11.90 15.90 -6.75
CA TYR A 140 -12.59 15.74 -8.02
C TYR A 140 -12.85 17.13 -8.63
N THR A 141 -12.53 17.26 -9.91
CA THR A 141 -12.73 18.52 -10.66
C THR A 141 -14.21 18.82 -10.84
N ASP A 142 -15.01 17.80 -11.19
CA ASP A 142 -16.45 17.94 -11.41
C ASP A 142 -17.25 16.74 -10.89
N GLU A 143 -18.58 16.85 -11.01
CA GLU A 143 -19.51 15.80 -10.58
C GLU A 143 -19.41 14.53 -11.44
N ALA A 144 -18.98 14.64 -12.70
CA ALA A 144 -18.82 13.48 -13.57
C ALA A 144 -17.64 12.62 -13.13
N GLU A 145 -16.52 13.24 -12.75
CA GLU A 145 -15.34 12.56 -12.20
C GLU A 145 -15.68 11.87 -10.87
N PHE A 146 -16.40 12.55 -9.97
CA PHE A 146 -16.88 11.93 -8.73
C PHE A 146 -17.83 10.75 -8.99
N LYS A 147 -18.76 10.89 -9.93
CA LYS A 147 -19.67 9.80 -10.32
C LYS A 147 -18.94 8.61 -10.94
N ALA A 148 -17.81 8.84 -11.61
CA ALA A 148 -16.97 7.77 -12.13
C ALA A 148 -16.32 6.94 -11.02
N ASP A 149 -16.13 7.52 -9.84
CA ASP A 149 -15.55 6.88 -8.66
C ASP A 149 -16.61 6.30 -7.68
N ARG A 150 -17.88 6.28 -8.09
CA ARG A 150 -18.99 5.78 -7.27
C ARG A 150 -18.77 4.36 -6.76
N ASP A 151 -18.17 3.50 -7.58
CA ASP A 151 -17.87 2.11 -7.20
C ASP A 151 -16.90 2.04 -5.98
N HIS A 152 -16.04 3.05 -5.78
CA HIS A 152 -15.17 3.11 -4.60
C HIS A 152 -15.98 3.45 -3.36
N ILE A 153 -16.78 4.51 -3.45
CA ILE A 153 -17.64 4.98 -2.37
C ILE A 153 -18.63 3.90 -1.92
N GLU A 154 -19.30 3.24 -2.86
CA GLU A 154 -20.23 2.14 -2.56
C GLU A 154 -19.56 0.98 -1.81
N ILE A 155 -18.28 0.71 -2.09
CA ILE A 155 -17.53 -0.34 -1.41
C ILE A 155 -17.14 0.09 0.01
N LEU A 156 -16.76 1.36 0.19
CA LEU A 156 -16.49 1.91 1.51
C LEU A 156 -17.75 1.88 2.38
N ASP A 157 -18.90 2.28 1.84
CA ASP A 157 -20.20 2.17 2.49
C ASP A 157 -20.51 0.73 2.90
N ARG A 158 -20.35 -0.22 1.96
CA ARG A 158 -20.67 -1.64 2.18
C ARG A 158 -19.86 -2.26 3.31
N PHE A 159 -18.62 -1.84 3.51
CA PHE A 159 -17.75 -2.35 4.57
C PHE A 159 -17.63 -1.41 5.78
N GLY A 160 -18.37 -0.29 5.79
CA GLY A 160 -18.42 0.63 6.93
C GLY A 160 -17.16 1.47 7.13
N PHE A 161 -16.41 1.78 6.07
CA PHE A 161 -15.28 2.70 6.17
C PHE A 161 -15.77 4.15 6.20
N PRO A 162 -15.39 4.93 7.23
CA PRO A 162 -15.83 6.30 7.37
C PRO A 162 -15.27 7.16 6.24
N HIS A 163 -16.15 7.91 5.60
CA HIS A 163 -15.79 8.92 4.62
C HIS A 163 -16.82 10.06 4.66
N GLU A 164 -16.43 11.22 4.17
CA GLU A 164 -17.27 12.41 4.13
C GLU A 164 -17.18 13.05 2.75
N VAL A 165 -18.32 13.23 2.07
CA VAL A 165 -18.37 13.99 0.82
C VAL A 165 -18.39 15.47 1.14
N ILE A 166 -17.40 16.20 0.65
CA ILE A 166 -17.18 17.62 0.93
C ILE A 166 -17.43 18.43 -0.33
N GLY A 167 -18.32 19.43 -0.21
CA GLY A 167 -18.58 20.40 -1.26
C GLY A 167 -17.55 21.52 -1.32
N ARG A 168 -17.47 22.20 -2.48
CA ARG A 168 -16.54 23.29 -2.79
C ARG A 168 -16.26 24.29 -1.66
N GLN A 169 -17.28 24.79 -0.98
CA GLN A 169 -17.10 25.81 0.08
C GLN A 169 -16.30 25.25 1.26
N ALA A 170 -16.60 24.02 1.68
CA ALA A 170 -15.89 23.37 2.78
C ALA A 170 -14.47 22.95 2.37
N ILE A 171 -14.25 22.57 1.10
CA ILE A 171 -12.91 22.34 0.57
C ILE A 171 -12.05 23.60 0.70
N LYS A 172 -12.57 24.77 0.31
CA LYS A 172 -11.83 26.04 0.42
C LYS A 172 -11.55 26.48 1.84
N ALA A 173 -12.42 26.11 2.79
CA ALA A 173 -12.17 26.36 4.20
C ALA A 173 -11.06 25.46 4.75
N LEU A 174 -10.97 24.21 4.27
CA LEU A 174 -9.93 23.25 4.67
C LEU A 174 -8.57 23.54 4.01
N GLU A 175 -8.58 23.77 2.69
CA GLU A 175 -7.39 23.94 1.85
C GLU A 175 -7.51 25.21 0.99
N PRO A 176 -7.19 26.40 1.53
CA PRO A 176 -7.38 27.68 0.84
C PRO A 176 -6.57 27.81 -0.46
N GLU A 177 -5.42 27.13 -0.52
CA GLU A 177 -4.50 27.15 -1.66
C GLU A 177 -4.96 26.27 -2.83
N LEU A 178 -5.98 25.44 -2.64
CA LEU A 178 -6.47 24.54 -3.68
C LEU A 178 -7.10 25.29 -4.85
N SER A 179 -6.97 24.78 -6.08
CA SER A 179 -7.56 25.43 -7.26
C SER A 179 -9.09 25.52 -7.17
N ASP A 180 -9.66 26.61 -7.68
CA ASP A 180 -11.13 26.76 -7.85
C ASP A 180 -11.72 25.77 -8.87
N LYS A 181 -10.87 25.02 -9.59
CA LYS A 181 -11.31 23.95 -10.48
C LYS A 181 -11.79 22.71 -9.73
N ILE A 182 -11.43 22.54 -8.46
CA ILE A 182 -11.89 21.40 -7.67
C ILE A 182 -13.31 21.67 -7.16
N GLY A 183 -14.26 20.93 -7.70
CA GLY A 183 -15.68 21.07 -7.38
C GLY A 183 -16.10 20.29 -6.14
N MET A 184 -15.50 19.11 -5.93
CA MET A 184 -15.90 18.18 -4.87
C MET A 184 -14.69 17.42 -4.33
N ALA A 185 -14.82 16.90 -3.11
CA ALA A 185 -13.81 16.05 -2.50
C ALA A 185 -14.47 14.97 -1.64
N VAL A 186 -13.74 13.89 -1.38
CA VAL A 186 -14.09 12.89 -0.37
C VAL A 186 -12.98 12.87 0.65
N ARG A 187 -13.35 13.07 1.92
CA ARG A 187 -12.43 13.00 3.04
C ARG A 187 -12.45 11.63 3.66
N PHE A 188 -11.27 11.06 3.82
CA PHE A 188 -11.01 9.81 4.51
C PHE A 188 -10.31 10.11 5.85
N PRO A 189 -11.05 10.24 6.96
CA PRO A 189 -10.49 10.63 8.25
C PRO A 189 -9.48 9.63 8.80
N GLN A 190 -9.55 8.36 8.38
CA GLN A 190 -8.63 7.31 8.83
C GLN A 190 -7.43 7.10 7.90
N ASN A 191 -7.40 7.73 6.73
CA ASN A 191 -6.21 7.72 5.90
C ASN A 191 -5.22 8.72 6.47
N ARG A 192 -4.12 8.23 7.03
CA ARG A 192 -3.08 9.04 7.70
C ARG A 192 -1.82 9.09 6.87
N SER A 193 -0.90 9.97 7.23
CA SER A 193 0.45 9.99 6.67
C SER A 193 1.50 9.96 7.77
N MET A 194 2.68 9.45 7.45
CA MET A 194 3.87 9.53 8.28
C MET A 194 4.67 10.76 7.86
N ARG A 195 5.24 11.49 8.82
CA ARG A 195 6.09 12.66 8.57
C ARG A 195 7.36 12.29 7.81
N ASP A 196 7.93 11.14 8.14
CA ASP A 196 9.13 10.61 7.52
C ASP A 196 8.99 9.08 7.35
N PRO A 197 8.87 8.57 6.10
CA PRO A 197 8.73 7.14 5.85
C PRO A 197 10.03 6.35 6.09
N TYR A 198 11.18 7.03 6.15
CA TYR A 198 12.48 6.40 6.31
C TYR A 198 13.11 6.57 7.69
N SER A 199 12.63 7.52 8.50
CA SER A 199 13.27 8.02 9.73
C SER A 199 14.35 7.08 10.26
N PRO A 200 15.64 7.45 10.20
CA PRO A 200 16.75 6.53 10.43
C PRO A 200 16.79 5.93 11.85
N ASN A 201 15.93 6.43 12.75
CA ASN A 201 15.72 5.90 14.09
C ASN A 201 14.51 4.96 14.21
N ALA A 202 13.56 4.96 13.27
CA ALA A 202 12.31 4.20 13.36
C ALA A 202 12.49 2.71 13.05
N LEU A 203 13.02 2.38 11.87
CA LEU A 203 13.21 1.00 11.44
C LEU A 203 14.26 0.23 12.27
N PRO A 204 15.37 0.84 12.72
CA PRO A 204 16.30 0.17 13.64
C PRO A 204 15.73 -0.04 15.04
N ARG A 205 14.80 0.81 15.51
CA ARG A 205 14.09 0.61 16.79
C ARG A 205 13.16 -0.60 16.77
N LEU A 206 12.56 -0.87 15.61
CA LEU A 206 11.78 -2.10 15.35
C LEU A 206 12.67 -3.37 15.29
N ALA A 207 13.98 -3.22 15.14
CA ALA A 207 14.93 -4.34 15.04
C ALA A 207 15.73 -4.58 16.34
N VAL A 208 15.42 -3.86 17.44
CA VAL A 208 16.17 -3.94 18.70
C VAL A 208 16.10 -5.37 19.27
N GLY A 209 17.27 -6.01 19.36
CA GLY A 209 17.43 -7.40 19.81
C GLY A 209 17.80 -8.40 18.71
N SER A 210 17.81 -7.98 17.44
CA SER A 210 18.43 -8.77 16.37
C SER A 210 19.92 -8.48 16.35
N THR A 211 20.77 -9.50 16.46
CA THR A 211 22.22 -9.33 16.25
C THR A 211 22.41 -8.85 14.81
N PRO A 212 22.90 -7.63 14.55
CA PRO A 212 23.15 -7.18 13.20
C PRO A 212 24.40 -7.91 12.71
N ALA A 213 24.21 -9.12 12.20
CA ALA A 213 25.26 -9.80 11.48
C ALA A 213 25.37 -9.11 10.11
N ARG A 214 26.39 -8.26 9.94
CA ARG A 214 26.95 -8.04 8.60
C ARG A 214 27.54 -9.37 8.16
N SER A 215 26.72 -10.25 7.57
CA SER A 215 27.29 -11.38 6.87
C SER A 215 27.91 -10.84 5.59
N GLN A 216 29.24 -10.93 5.49
CA GLN A 216 29.85 -11.35 4.23
C GLN A 216 29.27 -12.74 3.91
N ALA A 217 28.02 -12.78 3.46
CA ALA A 217 27.44 -14.00 2.96
C ALA A 217 28.11 -14.23 1.61
N SER A 218 29.04 -15.18 1.57
CA SER A 218 29.34 -15.89 0.33
C SER A 218 28.01 -16.25 -0.34
N PRO A 219 27.89 -16.08 -1.67
CA PRO A 219 26.64 -16.29 -2.37
C PRO A 219 26.06 -17.66 -1.98
N VAL A 220 24.90 -17.65 -1.35
CA VAL A 220 24.06 -18.84 -1.24
C VAL A 220 23.91 -19.34 -2.68
N PRO A 221 24.20 -20.62 -2.99
CA PRO A 221 24.09 -21.12 -4.34
C PRO A 221 22.68 -20.78 -4.83
N THR A 222 22.61 -19.89 -5.81
CA THR A 222 21.36 -19.55 -6.48
C THR A 222 20.94 -20.81 -7.22
N ALA A 223 20.20 -21.69 -6.55
CA ALA A 223 19.21 -22.49 -7.24
C ALA A 223 18.36 -21.48 -8.00
N SER A 224 18.36 -21.61 -9.32
CA SER A 224 17.81 -20.70 -10.30
C SER A 224 16.29 -20.51 -10.12
N ALA A 225 15.89 -19.82 -9.06
CA ALA A 225 14.56 -19.29 -8.89
C ALA A 225 14.45 -18.08 -9.81
N ARG A 226 14.09 -18.35 -11.07
CA ARG A 226 13.59 -17.35 -12.00
C ARG A 226 12.27 -16.86 -11.42
N TRP A 227 12.32 -15.72 -10.75
CA TRP A 227 11.11 -14.95 -10.44
C TRP A 227 10.69 -14.24 -11.73
N CYS A 228 9.55 -14.67 -12.28
CA CYS A 228 8.95 -14.13 -13.50
C CYS A 228 8.45 -12.70 -13.31
#